data_AF-A0A2J5PKZ3-F1
#
_entry.id   AF-A0A2J5PKZ3-F1
#
_cell.length_a   1.000
_cell.length_b   1.000
_cell.length_c   1.000
_cell.angle_alpha   90.00
_cell.angle_beta   90.00
_cell.angle_gamma   90.00
#
_symmetry.space_group_name_H-M   'P 1'
#
loop_
_entity.id
_entity.type
_entity.pdbx_description
1 polymer ?
#
loop_
_entity_poly.entity_id
_entity_poly.type
_entity_poly.pdbx_seq_one_letter_code
_entity_poly.pdbx_strand_id
1 'polypeptide(L)'
;YANDRDRTFAARVADYWASFARVAGNGCHELSGPVRWPASVRGRDRLLRIGLHKRAGFKVENRFMRARLALFRRVMKHHVTLD
;
A
#
# COMPACT_ATOMS: atom_id res chain seq x y z
N TYR A 1 -5.55 -14.66 20.40
CA TYR A 1 -4.51 -15.58 19.88
C TYR A 1 -4.63 -15.66 18.36
N ALA A 2 -3.51 -15.65 17.66
CA ALA A 2 -3.48 -15.77 16.19
C ALA A 2 -3.82 -17.22 15.78
N ASN A 3 -4.69 -17.37 14.79
CA ASN A 3 -5.08 -18.67 14.22
C ASN A 3 -4.34 -18.94 12.90
N ASP A 4 -4.58 -20.10 12.28
CA ASP A 4 -3.88 -20.48 11.04
C ASP A 4 -4.22 -19.57 9.84
N ARG A 5 -5.39 -18.92 9.84
CA ARG A 5 -5.71 -17.91 8.82
C ARG A 5 -4.85 -16.67 9.00
N ASP A 6 -4.59 -16.27 10.24
CA ASP A 6 -3.71 -15.14 10.54
C ASP A 6 -2.26 -15.44 10.14
N ARG A 7 -1.77 -16.67 10.39
CA ARG A 7 -0.45 -17.13 9.93
C ARG A 7 -0.33 -17.15 8.42
N THR A 8 -1.34 -17.69 7.73
CA THR A 8 -1.38 -17.74 6.26
C THR A 8 -1.40 -16.32 5.68
N PHE A 9 -2.13 -15.41 6.30
CA PHE A 9 -2.18 -14.02 5.88
C PHE A 9 -0.84 -13.31 6.11
N ALA A 10 -0.21 -13.51 7.26
CA ALA A 10 1.11 -12.96 7.57
C ALA A 10 2.19 -13.49 6.62
N ALA A 11 2.16 -14.78 6.28
CA ALA A 11 3.08 -15.37 5.30
C ALA A 11 3.00 -14.64 3.94
N ARG A 12 1.79 -14.40 3.43
CA ARG A 12 1.60 -13.66 2.17
C ARG A 12 2.13 -12.22 2.23
N VAL A 13 2.03 -11.56 3.39
CA VAL A 13 2.61 -10.23 3.60
C VAL A 13 4.14 -10.31 3.61
N ALA A 14 4.71 -11.31 4.28
CA ALA A 14 6.15 -11.55 4.31
C ALA A 14 6.70 -11.84 2.90
N ASP A 15 5.98 -12.62 2.08
CA ASP A 15 6.36 -12.92 0.70
C ASP A 15 6.46 -11.66 -0.17
N TYR A 16 5.55 -10.68 0.02
CA TYR A 16 5.65 -9.38 -0.64
C TYR A 16 6.91 -8.63 -0.24
N TRP A 17 7.24 -8.59 1.06
CA TRP A 17 8.44 -7.91 1.55
C TRP A 17 9.73 -8.59 1.09
N ALA A 18 9.77 -9.92 1.11
CA ALA A 18 10.91 -10.70 0.62
C ALA A 18 11.09 -10.51 -0.90
N SER A 19 9.99 -10.53 -1.65
CA SER A 19 10.02 -10.25 -3.09
C SER A 19 10.52 -8.84 -3.35
N PHE A 20 9.99 -7.84 -2.64
CA PHE A 20 10.47 -6.46 -2.74
C PHE A 20 11.96 -6.36 -2.47
N ALA A 21 12.46 -6.91 -1.36
CA ALA A 21 13.89 -6.87 -1.03
C ALA A 21 14.77 -7.53 -2.11
N ARG A 22 14.26 -8.58 -2.76
CA ARG A 22 14.96 -9.30 -3.83
C ARG A 22 14.98 -8.55 -5.16
N VAL A 23 13.89 -7.87 -5.53
CA VAL A 23 13.72 -7.25 -6.86
C VAL A 23 13.69 -5.73 -6.87
N ALA A 24 13.72 -5.06 -5.71
CA ALA A 24 13.70 -3.60 -5.64
C ALA A 24 14.90 -2.99 -6.37
N GLY A 25 14.61 -2.28 -7.46
CA GLY A 25 15.58 -1.62 -8.33
C GLY A 25 14.86 -0.86 -9.45
N ASN A 26 15.59 -0.09 -10.24
CA ASN A 26 15.04 0.86 -11.23
C ASN A 26 14.17 0.23 -12.35
N GLY A 27 14.13 -1.10 -12.49
CA GLY A 27 13.30 -1.81 -13.47
C GLY A 27 12.10 -2.56 -12.88
N CYS A 28 11.92 -2.57 -11.55
CA CYS A 28 10.81 -3.29 -10.93
C CYS A 28 9.55 -2.42 -10.92
N HIS A 29 8.64 -2.69 -11.86
CA HIS A 29 7.39 -1.95 -12.00
C HIS A 29 6.18 -2.66 -11.37
N GLU A 30 6.36 -3.89 -10.90
CA GLU A 30 5.30 -4.71 -10.30
C GLU A 30 5.88 -5.78 -9.36
N LEU A 31 5.20 -5.99 -8.23
CA LEU A 31 5.41 -7.15 -7.37
C LEU A 31 4.29 -8.17 -7.59
N SER A 32 4.67 -9.40 -7.89
CA SER A 32 3.75 -10.54 -8.00
C SER A 32 3.38 -11.07 -6.62
N GLY A 33 2.13 -11.51 -6.47
CA GLY A 33 1.58 -12.06 -5.23
C GLY A 33 0.09 -12.35 -5.37
N PRO A 34 -0.65 -12.49 -4.26
CA PRO A 34 -2.11 -12.67 -4.26
C PRO A 34 -2.87 -11.69 -5.16
N VAL A 35 -2.37 -10.47 -5.27
CA VAL A 35 -2.75 -9.51 -6.31
C VAL A 35 -1.48 -8.93 -6.94
N ARG A 36 -1.54 -8.60 -8.23
CA ARG A 36 -0.47 -7.82 -8.86
C ARG A 36 -0.41 -6.46 -8.21
N TRP A 37 0.74 -6.12 -7.63
CA TRP A 37 0.96 -4.83 -6.99
C TRP A 37 1.92 -3.97 -7.84
N PRO A 38 1.38 -3.15 -8.75
CA PRO A 38 2.19 -2.26 -9.57
C PRO A 38 2.79 -1.12 -8.75
N ALA A 39 3.95 -0.63 -9.17
CA ALA A 39 4.60 0.54 -8.60
C ALA A 39 3.68 1.77 -8.67
N SER A 40 3.70 2.56 -7.58
CA SER A 40 3.05 3.87 -7.55
C SER A 40 3.97 4.88 -8.23
N VAL A 41 3.53 5.41 -9.37
CA VAL A 41 4.30 6.36 -10.18
C VAL A 41 3.52 7.65 -10.34
N ARG A 42 4.21 8.76 -10.66
CA ARG A 42 3.57 10.07 -10.84
C ARG A 42 2.38 9.98 -11.80
N GLY A 43 1.21 10.43 -11.33
CA GLY A 43 -0.05 10.39 -12.08
C GLY A 43 -0.84 9.08 -11.98
N ARG A 44 -0.23 8.00 -11.47
CA ARG A 44 -0.87 6.69 -11.22
C ARG A 44 -0.63 6.26 -9.78
N ASP A 45 -1.32 6.95 -8.88
CA ASP A 45 -1.32 6.64 -7.44
C ASP A 45 -1.99 5.28 -7.23
N ARG A 46 -1.20 4.26 -6.88
CA ARG A 46 -1.64 2.89 -6.67
C ARG A 46 -1.20 2.44 -5.28
N LEU A 47 -2.14 1.96 -4.48
CA LEU A 47 -1.86 1.53 -3.12
C LEU A 47 -2.42 0.13 -2.89
N LEU A 48 -1.57 -0.78 -2.42
CA LEU A 48 -2.01 -2.09 -1.96
C LEU A 48 -2.65 -1.94 -0.58
N ARG A 49 -3.95 -2.23 -0.49
CA ARG A 49 -4.66 -2.38 0.78
C ARG A 49 -4.54 -3.83 1.24
N ILE A 50 -4.10 -3.98 2.48
CA ILE A 50 -3.94 -5.23 3.19
C ILE A 50 -4.97 -5.23 4.33
N GLY A 51 -5.87 -6.20 4.33
CA GLY A 51 -7.01 -6.24 5.26
C GLY A 51 -8.19 -5.43 4.73
N LEU A 52 -9.28 -6.12 4.39
CA LEU A 52 -10.48 -5.53 3.77
C LEU A 52 -11.70 -5.84 4.64
N HIS A 53 -12.34 -4.81 5.20
CA HIS A 53 -13.56 -4.98 6.01
C HIS A 53 -13.42 -6.03 7.13
N LYS A 54 -12.31 -5.97 7.89
CA LYS A 54 -11.95 -6.94 8.95
C LYS A 54 -11.72 -8.38 8.44
N ARG A 55 -11.50 -8.57 7.13
CA ARG A 55 -11.18 -9.86 6.52
C ARG A 55 -9.77 -9.84 5.94
N ALA A 56 -9.12 -11.00 5.96
CA ALA A 56 -7.87 -11.24 5.26
C ALA A 56 -8.11 -11.06 3.74
N GLY A 57 -7.49 -10.04 3.16
CA GLY A 57 -7.70 -9.69 1.76
C GLY A 57 -6.69 -8.67 1.27
N PHE A 58 -6.46 -8.68 -0.03
CA PHE A 58 -5.54 -7.79 -0.73
C PHE A 58 -6.30 -7.11 -1.86
N LYS A 59 -6.16 -5.79 -1.98
CA LYS A 59 -6.76 -5.03 -3.08
C LYS A 59 -5.88 -3.85 -3.45
N VAL A 60 -5.59 -3.69 -4.74
CA VAL A 60 -4.97 -2.46 -5.24
C VAL A 60 -6.04 -1.41 -5.42
N GLU A 61 -5.91 -0.28 -4.74
CA GLU A 61 -6.75 0.88 -4.94
C GLU A 61 -6.02 1.94 -5.76
N ASN A 62 -6.75 2.54 -6.70
CA ASN A 62 -6.28 3.67 -7.46
C ASN A 62 -6.71 4.96 -6.79
N ARG A 63 -5.81 5.96 -6.73
CA ARG A 63 -6.07 7.30 -6.19
C ARG A 63 -6.61 7.29 -4.76
N PHE A 64 -6.28 6.26 -3.98
CA PHE A 64 -6.74 6.10 -2.61
C PHE A 64 -6.42 7.34 -1.80
N MET A 65 -7.44 7.93 -1.16
CA MET A 65 -7.34 9.13 -0.32
C MET A 65 -6.75 10.38 -1.00
N ARG A 66 -6.55 10.42 -2.33
CA ARG A 66 -5.86 11.53 -3.00
C ARG A 66 -6.50 12.89 -2.71
N ALA A 67 -7.82 13.00 -2.87
CA ALA A 67 -8.54 14.25 -2.61
C ALA A 67 -8.47 14.63 -1.12
N ARG A 68 -8.67 13.65 -0.24
CA ARG A 68 -8.63 13.86 1.21
C ARG A 68 -7.23 14.28 1.70
N LEU A 69 -6.16 13.67 1.18
CA LEU A 69 -4.78 14.08 1.46
C LEU A 69 -4.45 15.45 0.86
N ALA A 70 -5.02 15.82 -0.30
CA ALA A 70 -4.82 17.14 -0.89
C ALA A 70 -5.47 18.23 -0.03
N LEU A 71 -6.71 17.99 0.42
CA LEU A 71 -7.40 18.87 1.37
C LEU A 71 -6.62 18.96 2.68
N PHE A 72 -6.21 17.82 3.26
CA PHE A 72 -5.43 17.81 4.49
C PHE A 72 -4.12 18.59 4.34
N ARG A 73 -3.35 18.37 3.26
CA ARG A 73 -2.14 19.16 2.98
C ARG A 73 -2.42 20.66 2.86
N ARG A 74 -3.52 21.05 2.23
CA ARG A 74 -3.92 22.46 2.12
C ARG A 74 -4.22 23.05 3.49
N VAL A 75 -5.03 22.36 4.29
CA VAL A 75 -5.35 22.74 5.67
C VAL A 75 -4.07 22.87 6.50
N MET A 76 -3.21 21.85 6.51
CA MET A 76 -1.95 21.88 7.24
C MET A 76 -1.04 23.03 6.80
N LYS A 77 -0.97 23.35 5.50
CA LYS A 77 -0.20 24.50 5.01
C LYS A 77 -0.72 25.84 5.55
N HIS A 78 -2.02 25.96 5.79
CA HIS A 78 -2.63 27.18 6.33
C HIS A 78 -2.64 27.24 7.86
N HIS A 79 -2.62 26.09 8.55
CA HIS A 79 -2.67 26.00 10.02
C HIS A 79 -1.31 25.76 10.68
N VAL A 80 -0.29 25.36 9.93
CA VAL A 80 1.09 25.24 10.40
C VAL A 80 1.92 26.33 9.74
N THR A 81 1.78 27.55 10.23
CA THR A 81 2.86 28.53 10.18
C THR A 81 3.89 28.09 11.20
N LEU A 82 5.04 27.61 10.73
CA LEU A 82 6.25 27.57 11.53
C LEU A 82 6.66 29.03 11.71
N ASP A 83 6.23 29.65 12.82
CA ASP A 83 6.92 30.83 13.37
C ASP A 83 8.26 30.38 13.95
#